data_AF-K0Z340-F1
#
_entry.id   AF-K0Z340-F1
#
_cell.length_a   1.000
_cell.length_b   1.000
_cell.length_c   1.000
_cell.angle_alpha   90.00
_cell.angle_beta   90.00
_cell.angle_gamma   90.00
#
_symmetry.space_group_name_H-M   'P 1'
#
loop_
_entity.id
_entity.type
_entity.pdbx_description
1 polymer ?
#
loop_
_entity_poly.entity_id
_entity_poly.type
_entity_poly.pdbx_seq_one_letter_code
_entity_poly.pdbx_strand_id
1 'polypeptide(L)'
;MWGKQNYRDFNELKKPIREMAVSTSGNTIVYNLGNKKVNPDKFQVSLIEEVNNEKRAYSMGDADYFNIIKKYYKGDNIKVIDLAIKTFVKFIDKAAGFYDTYGSSEKGKDYSGKFDIYSENTFGYQNQDIIEKIKKFQEWYLSQEISDENSELEEALIIIFLAMISEWYYLGKYNNKSKWQHRVKLFGIYQVETGKLSPEEAAQWSKKRENTSKFGDLCRSMKIFDKEFYLKK
;
A
#
# COMPACT_ATOMS: atom_id res chain seq x y z
N MET A 1 -18.33 7.05 -4.51
CA MET A 1 -17.91 6.41 -5.79
C MET A 1 -16.42 6.13 -5.68
N TRP A 2 -16.05 4.85 -5.57
CA TRP A 2 -14.67 4.44 -5.26
C TRP A 2 -13.79 4.44 -6.54
N GLY A 3 -13.21 5.60 -6.82
CA GLY A 3 -12.31 5.80 -7.95
C GLY A 3 -12.99 5.96 -9.31
N LYS A 4 -12.16 6.11 -10.35
CA LYS A 4 -12.62 6.30 -11.75
C LYS A 4 -13.00 4.99 -12.46
N GLN A 5 -12.79 3.83 -11.82
CA GLN A 5 -13.06 2.53 -12.42
C GLN A 5 -14.51 2.10 -12.20
N ASN A 6 -15.12 1.53 -13.24
CA ASN A 6 -16.41 0.87 -13.10
C ASN A 6 -16.29 -0.31 -12.13
N TYR A 7 -17.29 -0.48 -11.27
CA TYR A 7 -17.37 -1.65 -10.41
C TYR A 7 -17.52 -2.92 -11.25
N ARG A 8 -17.07 -4.03 -10.66
CA ARG A 8 -17.27 -5.38 -11.19
C ARG A 8 -18.27 -6.11 -10.30
N ASP A 9 -18.95 -7.11 -10.83
CA ASP A 9 -19.65 -8.07 -9.97
C ASP A 9 -18.61 -8.83 -9.14
N PHE A 10 -18.83 -8.99 -7.84
CA PHE A 10 -17.97 -9.76 -6.95
C PHE A 10 -17.69 -11.18 -7.49
N ASN A 11 -18.66 -11.80 -8.14
CA ASN A 11 -18.54 -13.15 -8.69
C ASN A 11 -17.57 -13.22 -9.89
N GLU A 12 -17.27 -12.09 -10.53
CA GLU A 12 -16.27 -12.01 -11.60
C GLU A 12 -14.84 -11.88 -11.07
N LEU A 13 -14.65 -11.66 -9.76
CA LEU A 13 -13.33 -11.63 -9.16
C LEU A 13 -12.65 -13.00 -9.28
N LYS A 14 -11.37 -12.98 -9.65
CA LYS A 14 -10.62 -14.23 -9.77
C LYS A 14 -10.28 -14.79 -8.40
N LYS A 15 -10.67 -16.04 -8.22
CA LYS A 15 -10.31 -16.86 -7.08
C LYS A 15 -8.81 -17.18 -7.10
N PRO A 16 -8.20 -17.36 -5.91
CA PRO A 16 -8.88 -17.32 -4.62
C PRO A 16 -9.03 -15.88 -4.07
N ILE A 17 -10.10 -15.64 -3.31
CA ILE A 17 -10.47 -14.35 -2.71
C ILE A 17 -10.31 -14.46 -1.18
N ARG A 18 -9.72 -13.46 -0.54
CA ARG A 18 -9.57 -13.38 0.93
C ARG A 18 -10.13 -12.08 1.46
N GLU A 19 -10.89 -12.17 2.52
CA GLU A 19 -11.22 -11.01 3.34
C GLU A 19 -10.00 -10.62 4.19
N MET A 20 -9.64 -9.35 4.12
CA MET A 20 -8.51 -8.75 4.84
C MET A 20 -8.99 -7.85 5.98
N ALA A 21 -10.11 -7.17 5.77
CA ALA A 21 -10.71 -6.27 6.74
C ALA A 21 -12.18 -6.04 6.43
N VAL A 22 -12.92 -5.59 7.44
CA VAL A 22 -14.19 -4.88 7.29
C VAL A 22 -13.96 -3.49 7.83
N SER A 23 -14.19 -2.48 7.00
CA SER A 23 -14.05 -1.06 7.36
C SER A 23 -15.17 -0.60 8.28
N THR A 24 -15.02 0.58 8.87
CA THR A 24 -16.03 1.15 9.78
C THR A 24 -17.36 1.44 9.06
N SER A 25 -17.34 1.66 7.74
CA SER A 25 -18.52 1.82 6.89
C SER A 25 -19.25 0.49 6.60
N GLY A 26 -18.69 -0.65 7.02
CA GLY A 26 -19.20 -1.99 6.74
C GLY A 26 -18.71 -2.59 5.42
N ASN A 27 -17.94 -1.84 4.61
CA ASN A 27 -17.39 -2.37 3.37
C ASN A 27 -16.29 -3.40 3.63
N THR A 28 -16.31 -4.50 2.88
CA THR A 28 -15.29 -5.56 3.00
C THR A 28 -14.11 -5.27 2.09
N ILE A 29 -12.88 -5.32 2.61
CA ILE A 29 -11.66 -5.20 1.82
C ILE A 29 -11.09 -6.59 1.58
N VAL A 30 -10.90 -6.94 0.31
CA VAL A 30 -10.46 -8.28 -0.10
C VAL A 30 -9.18 -8.26 -0.93
N TYR A 31 -8.41 -9.34 -0.83
CA TYR A 31 -7.38 -9.71 -1.80
C TYR A 31 -7.91 -10.75 -2.79
N ASN A 32 -7.65 -10.55 -4.08
CA ASN A 32 -7.97 -11.51 -5.13
C ASN A 32 -6.84 -11.63 -6.16
N LEU A 33 -6.83 -12.70 -6.97
CA LEU A 33 -5.90 -12.79 -8.10
C LEU A 33 -6.25 -11.74 -9.17
N GLY A 34 -5.22 -11.17 -9.80
CA GLY A 34 -5.36 -10.20 -10.87
C GLY A 34 -5.87 -10.82 -12.18
N ASN A 35 -6.62 -10.02 -12.95
CA ASN A 35 -7.17 -10.46 -14.22
C ASN A 35 -6.19 -10.25 -15.39
N LYS A 36 -6.20 -11.18 -16.36
CA LYS A 36 -5.25 -11.23 -17.49
C LYS A 36 -5.31 -10.00 -18.41
N LYS A 37 -6.41 -9.24 -18.39
CA LYS A 37 -6.60 -8.05 -19.24
C LYS A 37 -5.87 -6.79 -18.74
N VAL A 38 -5.42 -6.74 -17.47
CA VAL A 38 -4.84 -5.52 -16.88
C VAL A 38 -3.48 -5.79 -16.22
N ASN A 39 -3.35 -6.90 -15.50
CA ASN A 39 -2.08 -7.44 -15.03
C ASN A 39 -2.29 -8.94 -14.83
N PRO A 40 -2.08 -9.78 -15.86
CA PRO A 40 -1.98 -11.22 -15.65
C PRO A 40 -0.90 -11.43 -14.58
N ASP A 41 -1.22 -12.18 -13.53
CA ASP A 41 -0.25 -12.70 -12.56
C ASP A 41 0.10 -11.80 -11.35
N LYS A 42 -0.57 -10.65 -11.13
CA LYS A 42 -0.43 -9.85 -9.88
C LYS A 42 -1.62 -10.00 -8.95
N PHE A 43 -1.43 -9.89 -7.64
CA PHE A 43 -2.55 -9.76 -6.69
C PHE A 43 -3.21 -8.38 -6.82
N GLN A 44 -4.50 -8.31 -6.51
CA GLN A 44 -5.30 -7.08 -6.52
C GLN A 44 -6.05 -6.93 -5.20
N VAL A 45 -6.12 -5.70 -4.70
CA VAL A 45 -7.00 -5.31 -3.58
C VAL A 45 -8.31 -4.80 -4.17
N SER A 46 -9.43 -5.27 -3.63
CA SER A 46 -10.75 -4.77 -4.00
C SER A 46 -11.55 -4.40 -2.74
N LEU A 47 -12.32 -3.33 -2.83
CA LEU A 47 -13.34 -2.97 -1.85
C LEU A 47 -14.68 -3.53 -2.31
N ILE A 48 -15.40 -4.20 -1.41
CA ILE A 48 -16.69 -4.80 -1.67
C ILE A 48 -17.75 -3.98 -0.92
N GLU A 49 -18.64 -3.40 -1.68
CA GLU A 49 -19.80 -2.64 -1.20
C GLU A 49 -21.07 -3.39 -1.60
N GLU A 50 -22.04 -3.46 -0.69
CA GLU A 50 -23.34 -4.08 -0.96
C GLU A 50 -24.37 -3.00 -1.30
N VAL A 51 -24.89 -3.03 -2.52
CA VAL A 51 -25.88 -2.05 -3.02
C VAL A 51 -27.04 -2.81 -3.62
N ASN A 52 -28.25 -2.60 -3.10
CA ASN A 52 -29.48 -3.28 -3.57
C ASN A 52 -29.35 -4.81 -3.61
N ASN A 53 -28.73 -5.42 -2.58
CA ASN A 53 -28.40 -6.85 -2.50
C ASN A 53 -27.40 -7.36 -3.56
N GLU A 54 -26.71 -6.47 -4.26
CA GLU A 54 -25.62 -6.80 -5.18
C GLU A 54 -24.26 -6.47 -4.54
N LYS A 55 -23.32 -7.42 -4.57
CA LYS A 55 -21.94 -7.20 -4.13
C LYS A 55 -21.12 -6.61 -5.25
N ARG A 56 -20.78 -5.33 -5.12
CA ARG A 56 -20.00 -4.56 -6.09
C ARG A 56 -18.55 -4.51 -5.66
N ALA A 57 -17.66 -4.97 -6.53
CA ALA A 57 -16.23 -4.98 -6.32
C ALA A 57 -15.57 -3.78 -7.02
N TYR A 58 -15.09 -2.84 -6.21
CA TYR A 58 -14.34 -1.67 -6.65
C TYR A 58 -12.84 -1.94 -6.52
N SER A 59 -12.07 -1.46 -7.49
CA SER A 59 -10.62 -1.49 -7.40
C SER A 59 -10.08 -0.08 -7.44
N MET A 60 -9.27 0.23 -6.45
CA MET A 60 -8.59 1.51 -6.38
C MET A 60 -7.23 1.39 -7.05
N GLY A 61 -7.03 2.16 -8.10
CA GLY A 61 -5.70 2.40 -8.66
C GLY A 61 -4.98 3.49 -7.87
N ASP A 62 -3.70 3.67 -8.20
CA ASP A 62 -2.84 4.64 -7.51
C ASP A 62 -3.40 6.05 -7.42
N ALA A 63 -4.00 6.53 -8.50
CA ALA A 63 -4.60 7.86 -8.53
C ALA A 63 -5.82 7.97 -7.59
N ASP A 64 -6.58 6.90 -7.40
CA ASP A 64 -7.83 6.93 -6.63
C ASP A 64 -7.51 7.14 -5.15
N TYR A 65 -6.59 6.33 -4.59
CA TYR A 65 -6.22 6.50 -3.19
C TYR A 65 -5.35 7.76 -2.96
N PHE A 66 -4.55 8.22 -3.93
CA PHE A 66 -3.88 9.53 -3.83
C PHE A 66 -4.86 10.70 -3.78
N ASN A 67 -5.96 10.64 -4.53
CA ASN A 67 -7.01 11.65 -4.48
C ASN A 67 -7.68 11.70 -3.10
N ILE A 68 -7.99 10.54 -2.50
CA ILE A 68 -8.57 10.47 -1.16
C ILE A 68 -7.59 11.02 -0.12
N ILE A 69 -6.33 10.58 -0.14
CA ILE A 69 -5.31 11.11 0.78
C ILE A 69 -5.22 12.63 0.65
N LYS A 70 -5.14 13.18 -0.57
CA LYS A 70 -5.12 14.63 -0.81
C LYS A 70 -6.35 15.36 -0.25
N LYS A 71 -7.55 14.78 -0.41
CA LYS A 71 -8.82 15.34 0.11
C LYS A 71 -8.75 15.53 1.63
N TYR A 72 -8.15 14.56 2.33
CA TYR A 72 -8.09 14.53 3.79
C TYR A 72 -6.78 15.08 4.38
N TYR A 73 -5.77 15.39 3.57
CA TYR A 73 -4.48 15.92 4.03
C TYR A 73 -4.55 17.41 4.42
N LYS A 74 -5.24 17.70 5.53
CA LYS A 74 -5.45 19.05 6.06
C LYS A 74 -5.69 18.99 7.57
N GLY A 75 -5.33 20.06 8.29
CA GLY A 75 -5.56 20.16 9.74
C GLY A 75 -4.94 19.00 10.51
N ASP A 76 -5.65 18.47 11.50
CA ASP A 76 -5.17 17.41 12.39
C ASP A 76 -5.00 16.05 11.69
N ASN A 77 -5.71 15.83 10.58
CA ASN A 77 -5.60 14.60 9.78
C ASN A 77 -4.20 14.40 9.18
N ILE A 78 -3.43 15.49 8.97
CA ILE A 78 -2.05 15.41 8.44
C ILE A 78 -1.20 14.49 9.32
N LYS A 79 -1.25 14.69 10.64
CA LYS A 79 -0.43 13.94 11.59
C LYS A 79 -0.82 12.46 11.61
N VAL A 80 -2.10 12.15 11.48
CA VAL A 80 -2.60 10.77 11.43
C VAL A 80 -2.13 10.10 10.15
N ILE A 81 -2.35 10.72 8.99
CA ILE A 81 -1.99 10.16 7.67
C ILE A 81 -0.49 9.86 7.65
N ASP A 82 0.33 10.83 8.06
CA ASP A 82 1.77 10.69 8.19
C ASP A 82 2.14 9.49 9.09
N LEU A 83 1.53 9.37 10.27
CA LEU A 83 1.87 8.32 11.22
C LEU A 83 1.45 6.92 10.72
N ALA A 84 0.27 6.81 10.11
CA ALA A 84 -0.24 5.58 9.51
C ALA A 84 0.72 5.07 8.43
N ILE A 85 1.04 5.95 7.48
CA ILE A 85 1.92 5.64 6.36
C ILE A 85 3.33 5.27 6.83
N LYS A 86 3.92 6.03 7.76
CA LYS A 86 5.25 5.71 8.34
C LYS A 86 5.25 4.35 9.03
N THR A 87 4.17 4.02 9.73
CA THR A 87 4.02 2.74 10.44
C THR A 87 3.95 1.57 9.45
N PHE A 88 3.19 1.72 8.37
CA PHE A 88 3.10 0.73 7.30
C PHE A 88 4.45 0.48 6.62
N VAL A 89 5.16 1.55 6.26
CA VAL A 89 6.49 1.48 5.64
C VAL A 89 7.47 0.76 6.56
N LYS A 90 7.53 1.17 7.83
CA LYS A 90 8.40 0.55 8.84
C LYS A 90 8.10 -0.94 9.02
N PHE A 91 6.83 -1.35 8.96
CA PHE A 91 6.45 -2.75 9.02
C PHE A 91 7.02 -3.52 7.81
N ILE A 92 6.77 -3.04 6.59
CA ILE A 92 7.22 -3.70 5.34
C ILE A 92 8.74 -3.76 5.27
N ASP A 93 9.44 -2.71 5.69
CA ASP A 93 10.90 -2.68 5.69
C ASP A 93 11.52 -3.67 6.69
N LYS A 94 10.95 -3.78 7.91
CA LYS A 94 11.41 -4.77 8.89
C LYS A 94 11.17 -6.19 8.38
N ALA A 95 9.97 -6.41 7.86
CA ALA A 95 9.56 -7.63 7.19
C ALA A 95 10.52 -8.05 6.06
N ALA A 96 10.96 -7.07 5.26
CA ALA A 96 11.87 -7.25 4.14
C ALA A 96 13.36 -7.34 4.53
N GLY A 97 13.72 -7.26 5.82
CA GLY A 97 15.13 -7.26 6.26
C GLY A 97 15.89 -5.98 5.86
N PHE A 98 15.17 -4.90 5.54
CA PHE A 98 15.73 -3.65 5.04
C PHE A 98 16.44 -2.83 6.14
N TYR A 99 15.96 -2.91 7.39
CA TYR A 99 16.54 -2.18 8.52
C TYR A 99 17.94 -2.67 8.93
N ASP A 100 18.26 -3.95 8.73
CA ASP A 100 19.54 -4.55 9.16
C ASP A 100 20.68 -4.37 8.14
N THR A 101 20.38 -3.79 6.97
CA THR A 101 21.29 -3.81 5.81
C THR A 101 21.96 -2.48 5.47
N TYR A 102 21.54 -1.35 6.03
CA TYR A 102 22.13 -0.03 5.75
C TYR A 102 23.43 0.28 6.55
N GLY A 103 23.82 -0.60 7.49
CA GLY A 103 24.99 -0.39 8.36
C GLY A 103 26.31 -1.00 7.86
N SER A 104 26.32 -1.80 6.80
CA SER A 104 27.54 -2.46 6.30
C SER A 104 27.41 -2.79 4.83
N SER A 105 28.46 -2.49 4.06
CA SER A 105 28.64 -2.69 2.61
C SER A 105 27.64 -3.66 1.96
N GLU A 106 26.85 -3.17 1.01
CA GLU A 106 25.76 -3.88 0.31
C GLU A 106 26.17 -5.16 -0.44
N LYS A 107 27.46 -5.52 -0.49
CA LYS A 107 27.95 -6.72 -1.18
C LYS A 107 27.73 -7.96 -0.31
N GLY A 108 26.97 -8.93 -0.83
CA GLY A 108 26.96 -10.31 -0.35
C GLY A 108 26.01 -10.64 0.81
N LYS A 109 25.03 -9.77 1.13
CA LYS A 109 24.05 -10.09 2.17
C LYS A 109 22.81 -10.75 1.59
N ASP A 110 22.33 -11.76 2.31
CA ASP A 110 21.07 -12.44 2.04
C ASP A 110 19.90 -11.53 2.43
N TYR A 111 19.01 -11.28 1.47
CA TYR A 111 17.81 -10.44 1.63
C TYR A 111 16.56 -11.30 1.75
N SER A 112 16.70 -12.57 2.14
CA SER A 112 15.61 -13.46 2.52
C SER A 112 14.96 -12.99 3.82
N GLY A 113 14.35 -11.80 3.83
CA GLY A 113 13.48 -11.36 4.91
C GLY A 113 12.51 -12.47 5.33
N LYS A 114 11.88 -12.35 6.50
CA LYS A 114 11.08 -13.46 7.08
C LYS A 114 9.85 -13.87 6.26
N PHE A 115 9.59 -13.27 5.10
CA PHE A 115 8.58 -13.80 4.20
C PHE A 115 9.23 -14.78 3.24
N ASP A 116 8.68 -15.98 3.23
CA ASP A 116 8.99 -16.98 2.24
C ASP A 116 8.40 -16.57 0.87
N ILE A 117 9.23 -15.90 0.06
CA ILE A 117 8.93 -15.51 -1.32
C ILE A 117 8.84 -16.72 -2.27
N TYR A 118 9.25 -17.91 -1.83
CA TYR A 118 9.33 -19.13 -2.65
C TYR A 118 8.20 -20.13 -2.40
N SER A 119 7.39 -19.98 -1.35
CA SER A 119 6.26 -20.87 -1.16
C SER A 119 5.31 -20.81 -2.37
N GLU A 120 5.20 -21.91 -3.13
CA GLU A 120 4.28 -22.03 -4.27
C GLU A 120 2.81 -21.90 -3.85
N ASN A 121 2.55 -21.98 -2.54
CA ASN A 121 1.28 -21.72 -1.88
C ASN A 121 1.20 -20.30 -1.33
N THR A 122 1.52 -19.29 -2.14
CA THR A 122 1.53 -17.84 -1.83
C THR A 122 0.25 -17.31 -1.18
N PHE A 123 -0.84 -18.08 -1.27
CA PHE A 123 -2.10 -17.80 -0.60
C PHE A 123 -2.02 -18.08 0.92
N GLY A 124 -1.02 -18.78 1.43
CA GLY A 124 -1.02 -19.44 2.75
C GLY A 124 -0.24 -18.81 3.92
N TYR A 125 0.57 -17.76 3.76
CA TYR A 125 1.42 -17.29 4.89
C TYR A 125 1.43 -15.77 5.13
N GLN A 126 1.44 -15.42 6.43
CA GLN A 126 1.36 -14.08 7.07
C GLN A 126 0.01 -13.34 6.98
N ASN A 127 -1.06 -14.01 6.54
CA ASN A 127 -2.40 -13.41 6.51
C ASN A 127 -2.87 -12.95 7.90
N GLN A 128 -2.70 -13.80 8.92
CA GLN A 128 -3.15 -13.48 10.27
C GLN A 128 -2.40 -12.26 10.83
N ASP A 129 -1.07 -12.20 10.65
CA ASP A 129 -0.28 -11.06 11.08
C ASP A 129 -0.71 -9.77 10.36
N ILE A 130 -0.98 -9.82 9.05
CA ILE A 130 -1.45 -8.66 8.28
C ILE A 130 -2.86 -8.25 8.73
N ILE A 131 -3.78 -9.19 8.89
CA ILE A 131 -5.14 -8.94 9.40
C ILE A 131 -5.07 -8.33 10.81
N GLU A 132 -4.25 -8.87 11.70
CA GLU A 132 -4.04 -8.32 13.05
C GLU A 132 -3.42 -6.93 13.03
N LYS A 133 -2.50 -6.65 12.09
CA LYS A 133 -1.96 -5.31 11.89
C LYS A 133 -3.02 -4.34 11.40
N ILE A 134 -3.88 -4.76 10.48
CA ILE A 134 -5.00 -3.94 10.02
C ILE A 134 -5.97 -3.69 11.17
N LYS A 135 -6.37 -4.71 11.93
CA LYS A 135 -7.23 -4.55 13.11
C LYS A 135 -6.66 -3.55 14.12
N LYS A 136 -5.38 -3.69 14.48
CA LYS A 136 -4.70 -2.73 15.38
C LYS A 136 -4.63 -1.32 14.80
N PHE A 137 -4.43 -1.21 13.48
CA PHE A 137 -4.51 0.08 12.80
C PHE A 137 -5.91 0.67 12.89
N GLN A 138 -6.97 -0.11 12.65
CA GLN A 138 -8.35 0.35 12.72
C GLN A 138 -8.73 0.80 14.14
N GLU A 139 -8.38 0.02 15.17
CA GLU A 139 -8.55 0.40 16.58
C GLU A 139 -7.85 1.72 16.91
N TRP A 140 -6.60 1.87 16.47
CA TRP A 140 -5.84 3.12 16.63
C TRP A 140 -6.48 4.27 15.85
N TYR A 141 -6.86 4.05 14.60
CA TYR A 141 -7.47 5.05 13.72
C TYR A 141 -8.79 5.58 14.29
N LEU A 142 -9.64 4.69 14.79
CA LEU A 142 -10.90 5.04 15.46
C LEU A 142 -10.70 5.81 16.78
N SER A 143 -9.57 5.61 17.45
CA SER A 143 -9.20 6.41 18.63
C SER A 143 -8.70 7.81 18.28
N GLN A 144 -8.48 8.11 16.99
CA GLN A 144 -8.15 9.44 16.54
C GLN A 144 -9.45 10.20 16.23
N GLU A 145 -9.54 11.48 16.60
CA GLU A 145 -10.69 12.34 16.32
C GLU A 145 -10.68 12.83 14.84
N ILE A 146 -10.66 11.90 13.90
CA ILE A 146 -10.58 12.19 12.46
C ILE A 146 -11.98 12.41 11.89
N SER A 147 -12.14 13.49 11.13
CA SER A 147 -13.29 13.64 10.25
C SER A 147 -13.05 12.85 8.96
N ASP A 148 -13.58 11.62 8.93
CA ASP A 148 -13.54 10.70 7.79
C ASP A 148 -14.96 10.30 7.39
N GLU A 149 -15.52 11.05 6.43
CA GLU A 149 -16.86 10.78 5.93
C GLU A 149 -16.88 9.42 5.22
N ASN A 150 -17.80 8.54 5.65
CA ASN A 150 -17.99 7.19 5.11
C ASN A 150 -16.74 6.30 5.15
N SER A 151 -15.79 6.54 6.06
CA SER A 151 -14.57 5.72 6.20
C SER A 151 -13.67 5.71 4.96
N GLU A 152 -13.80 6.71 4.07
CA GLU A 152 -13.04 6.79 2.83
C GLU A 152 -11.53 6.81 3.06
N LEU A 153 -11.06 7.57 4.05
CA LEU A 153 -9.64 7.67 4.37
C LEU A 153 -9.13 6.37 5.03
N GLU A 154 -9.90 5.78 5.94
CA GLU A 154 -9.59 4.48 6.55
C GLU A 154 -9.37 3.42 5.45
N GLU A 155 -10.35 3.28 4.56
CA GLU A 155 -10.33 2.31 3.47
C GLU A 155 -9.14 2.56 2.52
N ALA A 156 -8.89 3.82 2.15
CA ALA A 156 -7.76 4.19 1.31
C ALA A 156 -6.41 3.84 1.95
N LEU A 157 -6.24 4.08 3.26
CA LEU A 157 -5.02 3.75 4.00
C LEU A 157 -4.79 2.24 4.07
N ILE A 158 -5.84 1.45 4.33
CA ILE A 158 -5.75 -0.02 4.33
C ILE A 158 -5.39 -0.53 2.93
N ILE A 159 -6.05 0.00 1.89
CA ILE A 159 -5.80 -0.41 0.50
C ILE A 159 -4.39 -0.06 0.06
N ILE A 160 -3.87 1.12 0.43
CA ILE A 160 -2.47 1.52 0.18
C ILE A 160 -1.51 0.55 0.88
N PHE A 161 -1.76 0.21 2.15
CA PHE A 161 -0.94 -0.75 2.90
C PHE A 161 -0.85 -2.11 2.19
N LEU A 162 -2.00 -2.63 1.79
CA LEU A 162 -2.11 -3.88 1.06
C LEU A 162 -1.43 -3.80 -0.32
N ALA A 163 -1.61 -2.70 -1.06
CA ALA A 163 -0.92 -2.48 -2.34
C ALA A 163 0.61 -2.51 -2.18
N MET A 164 1.15 -1.88 -1.14
CA MET A 164 2.59 -1.89 -0.85
C MET A 164 3.12 -3.31 -0.55
N ILE A 165 2.37 -4.12 0.21
CA ILE A 165 2.71 -5.53 0.47
C ILE A 165 2.70 -6.35 -0.83
N SER A 166 1.65 -6.20 -1.64
CA SER A 166 1.47 -6.92 -2.89
C SER A 166 2.61 -6.66 -3.88
N GLU A 167 3.02 -5.40 -4.04
CA GLU A 167 4.13 -5.02 -4.91
C GLU A 167 5.46 -5.63 -4.43
N TRP A 168 5.74 -5.57 -3.14
CA TRP A 168 6.95 -6.17 -2.58
C TRP A 168 7.00 -7.68 -2.83
N TYR A 169 5.89 -8.38 -2.56
CA TYR A 169 5.81 -9.84 -2.70
C TYR A 169 6.04 -10.31 -4.15
N TYR A 170 5.31 -9.71 -5.10
CA TYR A 170 5.42 -10.07 -6.51
C TYR A 170 6.83 -9.80 -7.06
N LEU A 171 7.45 -8.72 -6.63
CA LEU A 171 8.74 -8.30 -7.16
C LEU A 171 9.87 -9.13 -6.53
N GLY A 172 9.81 -9.42 -5.22
CA GLY A 172 10.78 -10.29 -4.55
C GLY A 172 10.84 -11.71 -5.13
N LYS A 173 9.69 -12.30 -5.54
CA LYS A 173 9.61 -13.64 -6.13
C LYS A 173 10.18 -13.72 -7.55
N TYR A 174 10.01 -12.70 -8.37
CA TYR A 174 10.26 -12.77 -9.82
C TYR A 174 11.34 -11.79 -10.34
N ASN A 175 11.97 -10.97 -9.47
CA ASN A 175 12.96 -9.99 -9.94
C ASN A 175 13.81 -9.37 -8.80
N ASN A 176 15.11 -9.17 -9.05
CA ASN A 176 15.97 -8.23 -8.31
C ASN A 176 15.60 -6.75 -8.62
N LYS A 177 14.31 -6.42 -8.76
CA LYS A 177 13.85 -5.05 -8.95
C LYS A 177 13.97 -4.30 -7.61
N SER A 178 14.30 -3.01 -7.72
CA SER A 178 14.66 -2.10 -6.63
C SER A 178 13.87 -2.34 -5.34
N LYS A 179 14.59 -2.57 -4.22
CA LYS A 179 14.06 -2.72 -2.85
C LYS A 179 13.18 -1.55 -2.38
N TRP A 180 13.12 -0.49 -3.18
CA TRP A 180 12.41 0.75 -2.93
C TRP A 180 11.01 0.79 -3.52
N GLN A 181 10.56 -0.25 -4.24
CA GLN A 181 9.31 -0.21 -5.00
C GLN A 181 8.06 0.08 -4.16
N HIS A 182 7.91 -0.55 -2.99
CA HIS A 182 6.79 -0.25 -2.07
C HIS A 182 6.83 1.20 -1.57
N ARG A 183 8.03 1.77 -1.42
CA ARG A 183 8.24 3.17 -1.01
C ARG A 183 7.99 4.17 -2.13
N VAL A 184 7.87 3.74 -3.38
CA VAL A 184 7.47 4.63 -4.49
C VAL A 184 6.06 5.15 -4.28
N LYS A 185 5.15 4.36 -3.68
CA LYS A 185 3.80 4.82 -3.31
C LYS A 185 3.84 5.90 -2.24
N LEU A 186 4.63 5.71 -1.19
CA LEU A 186 4.91 6.69 -0.15
C LEU A 186 5.37 8.02 -0.75
N PHE A 187 6.32 7.97 -1.69
CA PHE A 187 6.84 9.18 -2.31
C PHE A 187 5.82 9.85 -3.22
N GLY A 188 5.00 9.07 -3.93
CA GLY A 188 3.85 9.59 -4.67
C GLY A 188 2.90 10.35 -3.75
N ILE A 189 2.60 9.82 -2.57
CA ILE A 189 1.79 10.49 -1.54
C ILE A 189 2.44 11.82 -1.14
N TYR A 190 3.72 11.82 -0.73
CA TYR A 190 4.41 13.06 -0.38
C TYR A 190 4.44 14.10 -1.51
N GLN A 191 4.62 13.66 -2.76
CA GLN A 191 4.59 14.56 -3.92
C GLN A 191 3.21 15.20 -4.11
N VAL A 192 2.14 14.46 -3.85
CA VAL A 192 0.75 14.94 -3.91
C VAL A 192 0.44 15.90 -2.76
N GLU A 193 0.81 15.52 -1.54
CA GLU A 193 0.61 16.29 -0.31
C GLU A 193 1.36 17.64 -0.34
N THR A 194 2.56 17.65 -0.90
CA THR A 194 3.36 18.88 -1.05
C THR A 194 3.00 19.69 -2.30
N GLY A 195 1.96 19.29 -3.04
CA GLY A 195 1.49 19.97 -4.26
C GLY A 195 2.48 19.92 -5.43
N LYS A 196 3.52 19.08 -5.35
CA LYS A 196 4.54 18.94 -6.40
C LYS A 196 4.00 18.22 -7.63
N LEU A 197 3.12 17.25 -7.44
CA LEU A 197 2.44 16.51 -8.51
C LEU A 197 0.95 16.40 -8.20
N SER A 198 0.12 16.33 -9.25
CA SER A 198 -1.26 15.87 -9.12
C SER A 198 -1.32 14.36 -8.78
N PRO A 199 -2.42 13.86 -8.22
CA PRO A 199 -2.64 12.43 -7.99
C PRO A 199 -2.41 11.55 -9.23
N GLU A 200 -2.87 11.98 -10.40
CA GLU A 200 -2.63 11.28 -11.66
C GLU A 200 -1.15 11.28 -12.06
N GLU A 201 -0.46 12.41 -11.93
CA GLU A 201 0.97 12.51 -12.24
C GLU A 201 1.80 11.65 -11.29
N ALA A 202 1.49 11.65 -10.00
CA ALA A 202 2.16 10.81 -9.00
C ALA A 202 1.91 9.31 -9.27
N ALA A 203 0.68 8.95 -9.67
CA ALA A 203 0.34 7.60 -10.07
C ALA A 203 1.17 7.14 -11.28
N GLN A 204 1.30 7.97 -12.32
CA GLN A 204 2.15 7.65 -13.47
C GLN A 204 3.63 7.64 -13.11
N TRP A 205 4.09 8.60 -12.31
CA TRP A 205 5.46 8.68 -11.82
C TRP A 205 5.85 7.40 -11.09
N SER A 206 4.95 6.84 -10.27
CA SER A 206 5.19 5.62 -9.49
C SER A 206 5.39 4.37 -10.35
N LYS A 207 4.92 4.37 -11.60
CA LYS A 207 4.98 3.24 -12.52
C LYS A 207 6.21 3.27 -13.43
N LYS A 208 6.90 4.41 -13.54
CA LYS A 208 8.07 4.57 -14.42
C LYS A 208 9.30 3.89 -13.84
N ARG A 209 9.87 2.94 -14.61
CA ARG A 209 11.06 2.17 -14.24
C ARG A 209 12.25 3.05 -13.82
N GLU A 210 12.46 4.17 -14.52
CA GLU A 210 13.54 5.12 -14.24
C GLU A 210 13.47 5.71 -12.82
N ASN A 211 12.26 6.03 -12.35
CA ASN A 211 12.03 6.62 -11.03
C ASN A 211 12.27 5.59 -9.94
N THR A 212 11.83 4.36 -10.18
CA THR A 212 12.11 3.23 -9.31
C THR A 212 13.61 2.94 -9.16
N SER A 213 14.38 3.06 -10.25
CA SER A 213 15.84 2.86 -10.22
C SER A 213 16.61 4.01 -9.56
N LYS A 214 16.09 5.24 -9.62
CA LYS A 214 16.72 6.44 -9.04
C LYS A 214 16.15 6.83 -7.67
N PHE A 215 15.28 6.00 -7.10
CA PHE A 215 14.50 6.33 -5.91
C PHE A 215 15.36 6.73 -4.71
N GLY A 216 16.44 5.99 -4.46
CA GLY A 216 17.37 6.31 -3.36
C GLY A 216 17.97 7.72 -3.48
N ASP A 217 18.29 8.16 -4.69
CA ASP A 217 18.85 9.50 -4.93
C ASP A 217 17.79 10.60 -4.83
N LEU A 218 16.57 10.32 -5.30
CA LEU A 218 15.41 11.22 -5.16
C LEU A 218 15.03 11.45 -3.68
N CYS A 219 15.03 10.40 -2.86
CA CYS A 219 14.74 10.55 -1.44
C CYS A 219 15.83 11.33 -0.70
N ARG A 220 17.11 11.19 -1.10
CA ARG A 220 18.22 12.00 -0.57
C ARG A 220 18.09 13.47 -1.00
N SER A 221 17.81 13.73 -2.26
CA SER A 221 17.68 15.10 -2.78
C SER A 221 16.49 15.85 -2.15
N MET A 222 15.42 15.13 -1.81
CA MET A 222 14.26 15.69 -1.12
C MET A 222 14.40 15.75 0.41
N LYS A 223 15.56 15.34 0.97
CA LYS A 223 15.83 15.27 2.42
C LYS A 223 14.76 14.49 3.22
N ILE A 224 14.06 13.57 2.55
CA ILE A 224 13.05 12.73 3.18
C ILE A 224 13.74 11.74 4.12
N PHE A 225 14.91 11.22 3.75
CA PHE A 225 15.74 10.38 4.62
C PHE A 225 16.12 11.07 5.94
N ASP A 226 16.58 12.31 5.87
CA ASP A 226 17.15 13.00 7.03
C ASP A 226 16.09 13.54 8.01
N LYS A 227 14.84 13.68 7.57
CA LYS A 227 13.74 14.16 8.44
C LYS A 227 12.88 13.04 9.03
N GLU A 228 12.74 11.93 8.32
CA GLU A 228 11.78 10.86 8.65
C GLU A 228 12.47 9.56 9.08
N PHE A 229 13.74 9.35 8.70
CA PHE A 229 14.42 8.05 8.80
C PHE A 229 15.75 8.10 9.58
N TYR A 230 15.96 9.10 10.44
CA TYR A 230 17.06 9.08 11.43
C TYR A 230 16.88 7.91 12.41
N LEU A 231 17.45 6.78 12.04
CA LEU A 231 17.99 5.80 12.97
C LEU A 231 19.22 6.45 13.62
N LYS A 232 19.02 7.22 14.69
CA LYS A 232 20.12 7.39 15.64
C LYS A 232 20.46 5.99 16.16
N LYS A 233 21.73 5.63 16.02
CA LYS A 233 22.34 4.45 16.64
C LYS A 233 21.98 4.36 18.12
#